data_AF-A0A6J8DGT3-F1
#
_entry.id   AF-A0A6J8DGT3-F1
#
_cell.length_a   1.000
_cell.length_b   1.000
_cell.length_c   1.000
_cell.angle_alpha   90.00
_cell.angle_beta   90.00
_cell.angle_gamma   90.00
#
_symmetry.space_group_name_H-M   'P 1'
#
loop_
_entity.id
_entity.type
_entity.pdbx_description
1 polymer ?
#
loop_
_entity_poly.entity_id
_entity_poly.type
_entity_poly.pdbx_seq_one_letter_code
_entity_poly.pdbx_strand_id
1 'polypeptide(L)'
;MTTNEVDINSVMKDMNKIKRADLNELKSLAYPPSGVIKVMQAVCLLLGNGKCSSWTDSQKHLSNPDSFLQKLKNLDKDNIRPGVMTKIRKNYTSDPEFTVERMMKISRAAEALCKWIIAIDQYDKHLKNASQTQKKTTEKTNKSEKFSRYSVSTFEHIWKYL
;
A
#
# COMPACT_ATOMS: atom_id res chain seq x y z
N MET A 1 -11.72 16.57 -11.19
CA MET A 1 -11.12 15.27 -11.55
C MET A 1 -10.26 14.86 -10.37
N THR A 2 -10.83 14.09 -9.45
CA THR A 2 -10.30 13.85 -8.11
C THR A 2 -9.01 13.04 -8.18
N THR A 3 -7.92 13.67 -7.74
CA THR A 3 -6.65 13.04 -7.44
C THR A 3 -6.88 11.81 -6.59
N ASN A 4 -6.63 10.65 -7.18
CA ASN A 4 -6.62 9.34 -6.53
C ASN A 4 -5.53 9.31 -5.46
N GLU A 5 -5.80 9.86 -4.28
CA GLU A 5 -5.05 9.51 -3.07
C GLU A 5 -5.38 8.06 -2.75
N VAL A 6 -4.51 7.15 -3.18
CA VAL A 6 -4.64 5.73 -2.89
C VAL A 6 -4.26 5.53 -1.43
N ASP A 7 -5.26 5.41 -0.56
CA ASP A 7 -5.05 5.14 0.87
C ASP A 7 -4.40 3.76 1.04
N ILE A 8 -3.16 3.77 1.52
CA ILE A 8 -2.39 2.56 1.82
C ILE A 8 -3.16 1.60 2.72
N ASN A 9 -3.92 2.09 3.72
CA ASN A 9 -4.69 1.24 4.63
C ASN A 9 -5.82 0.49 3.90
N SER A 10 -6.49 1.18 2.97
CA SER A 10 -7.52 0.56 2.13
C SER A 10 -6.91 -0.54 1.27
N VAL A 11 -5.75 -0.28 0.65
CA VAL A 11 -5.07 -1.27 -0.17
C VAL A 11 -4.59 -2.46 0.65
N MET A 12 -4.05 -2.25 1.85
CA MET A 12 -3.68 -3.35 2.76
C MET A 12 -4.88 -4.24 3.11
N LYS A 13 -6.08 -3.64 3.26
CA LYS A 13 -7.32 -4.39 3.48
C LYS A 13 -7.72 -5.22 2.26
N ASP A 14 -7.53 -4.70 1.06
CA ASP A 14 -7.80 -5.45 -0.18
C ASP A 14 -6.78 -6.57 -0.40
N MET A 15 -5.52 -6.37 -0.02
CA MET A 15 -4.50 -7.42 -0.05
C MET A 15 -4.82 -8.58 0.90
N ASN A 16 -5.45 -8.31 2.04
CA ASN A 16 -5.93 -9.35 2.96
C ASN A 16 -7.04 -10.22 2.37
N LYS A 17 -7.74 -9.74 1.35
CA LYS A 17 -8.81 -10.49 0.67
C LYS A 17 -8.28 -11.38 -0.46
N ILE A 18 -7.01 -11.23 -0.84
CA ILE A 18 -6.39 -12.07 -1.87
C ILE A 18 -6.33 -13.50 -1.35
N LYS A 19 -6.83 -14.45 -2.14
CA LYS A 19 -6.79 -15.87 -1.79
C LYS A 19 -5.50 -16.51 -2.28
N ARG A 20 -5.10 -17.60 -1.63
CA ARG A 20 -3.96 -18.43 -2.08
C ARG A 20 -4.13 -18.91 -3.53
N ALA A 21 -5.36 -19.18 -3.95
CA ALA A 21 -5.68 -19.58 -5.32
C ALA A 21 -5.25 -18.51 -6.35
N ASP A 22 -5.58 -17.23 -6.09
CA ASP A 22 -5.24 -16.12 -7.00
C ASP A 22 -3.71 -15.95 -7.14
N LEU A 23 -2.96 -16.19 -6.06
CA LEU A 23 -1.50 -16.14 -6.07
C LEU A 23 -0.87 -17.35 -6.78
N ASN A 24 -1.47 -18.53 -6.62
CA ASN A 24 -1.04 -19.73 -7.33
C ASN A 24 -1.31 -19.62 -8.84
N GLU A 25 -2.43 -19.01 -9.24
CA GLU A 25 -2.73 -18.70 -10.64
C GLU A 25 -1.63 -17.82 -11.23
N LEU A 26 -1.27 -16.71 -10.57
CA LEU A 26 -0.16 -15.85 -11.00
C LEU A 26 1.17 -16.59 -11.12
N LYS A 27 1.47 -17.49 -10.18
CA LYS A 27 2.69 -18.32 -10.23
C LYS A 27 2.68 -19.30 -11.41
N SER A 28 1.52 -19.86 -11.73
CA SER A 28 1.33 -20.87 -12.78
C SER A 28 1.50 -20.31 -14.19
N LEU A 29 1.50 -18.98 -14.35
CA LEU A 29 1.74 -18.32 -15.63
C LEU A 29 3.18 -18.58 -16.09
N ALA A 30 3.34 -19.45 -17.09
CA ALA A 30 4.63 -19.74 -17.72
C ALA A 30 5.16 -18.54 -18.52
N TYR A 31 4.26 -17.81 -19.19
CA TYR A 31 4.55 -16.57 -19.92
C TYR A 31 3.61 -15.46 -19.44
N PRO A 32 3.93 -14.77 -18.34
CA PRO A 32 3.12 -13.67 -17.87
C PRO A 32 3.24 -12.47 -18.82
N PRO A 33 2.17 -11.66 -18.98
CA PRO A 33 2.27 -10.39 -19.69
C PRO A 33 3.36 -9.50 -19.09
N SER A 34 4.02 -8.70 -19.91
CA SER A 34 5.11 -7.78 -19.52
C SER A 34 4.78 -6.97 -18.26
N GLY A 35 3.54 -6.48 -18.15
CA GLY A 35 3.08 -5.72 -17.00
C GLY A 35 3.02 -6.54 -15.69
N VAL A 36 2.66 -7.82 -15.72
CA VAL A 36 2.64 -8.69 -14.53
C VAL A 36 4.06 -8.98 -14.05
N ILE A 37 4.97 -9.24 -15.00
CA ILE A 37 6.39 -9.43 -14.69
C ILE A 37 6.94 -8.18 -13.98
N LYS A 38 6.65 -7.01 -14.53
CA LYS A 38 7.04 -5.71 -13.97
C LYS A 38 6.48 -5.49 -12.55
N VAL A 39 5.19 -5.75 -12.33
CA VAL A 39 4.56 -5.68 -11.00
C VAL A 39 5.28 -6.59 -10.01
N MET A 40 5.50 -7.85 -10.38
CA MET A 40 6.09 -8.79 -9.43
C MET A 40 7.56 -8.51 -9.15
N GLN A 41 8.32 -8.08 -10.16
CA GLN A 41 9.70 -7.61 -9.98
C GLN A 41 9.75 -6.40 -9.04
N ALA A 42 8.85 -5.43 -9.20
CA ALA A 42 8.77 -4.27 -8.32
C ALA A 42 8.49 -4.65 -6.86
N VAL A 43 7.53 -5.55 -6.63
CA VAL A 43 7.25 -6.08 -5.29
C VAL A 43 8.47 -6.80 -4.71
N CYS A 44 9.10 -7.66 -5.52
CA CYS A 44 10.27 -8.42 -5.09
C CYS A 44 11.48 -7.51 -4.80
N LEU A 45 11.65 -6.41 -5.53
CA LEU A 45 12.66 -5.39 -5.26
C LEU A 45 12.42 -4.69 -3.91
N LEU A 46 11.17 -4.41 -3.57
CA LEU A 46 10.81 -3.83 -2.27
C LEU A 46 11.09 -4.81 -1.12
N LEU A 47 10.65 -6.06 -1.24
CA LEU A 47 10.82 -7.07 -0.19
C LEU A 47 12.25 -7.59 -0.08
N GLY A 48 12.99 -7.61 -1.18
CA GLY A 48 14.35 -8.14 -1.29
C GLY A 48 15.44 -7.08 -1.15
N ASN A 49 15.11 -5.86 -0.70
CA ASN A 49 16.04 -4.73 -0.57
C ASN A 49 16.88 -4.46 -1.84
N GLY A 50 16.25 -4.62 -3.01
CA GLY A 50 16.87 -4.40 -4.32
C GLY A 50 17.53 -5.63 -4.97
N LYS A 51 17.42 -6.83 -4.38
CA LYS A 51 18.05 -8.07 -4.88
C LYS A 51 17.11 -8.99 -5.68
N CYS A 52 16.30 -8.43 -6.56
CA CYS A 52 15.42 -9.24 -7.41
C CYS A 52 15.46 -8.76 -8.85
N SER A 53 16.05 -9.57 -9.74
CA SER A 53 16.18 -9.23 -11.17
C SER A 53 15.29 -10.09 -12.07
N SER A 54 14.86 -11.27 -11.62
CA SER A 54 14.22 -12.26 -12.49
C SER A 54 12.77 -12.60 -12.10
N TRP A 55 11.96 -12.98 -13.10
CA TRP A 55 10.63 -13.57 -12.88
C TRP A 55 10.72 -14.86 -12.07
N THR A 56 11.75 -15.66 -12.29
CA THR A 56 11.98 -16.91 -11.56
C THR A 56 12.15 -16.68 -10.05
N ASP A 57 12.87 -15.64 -9.65
CA ASP A 57 12.99 -15.28 -8.23
C ASP A 57 11.66 -14.78 -7.66
N SER A 58 10.91 -14.03 -8.47
CA SER A 58 9.56 -13.61 -8.15
C SER A 58 8.61 -14.80 -7.91
N GLN A 59 8.70 -15.85 -8.73
CA GLN A 59 7.94 -17.09 -8.55
C GLN A 59 8.33 -17.87 -7.29
N LYS A 60 9.60 -17.80 -6.86
CA LYS A 60 10.02 -18.38 -5.57
C LYS A 60 9.33 -17.69 -4.40
N HIS A 61 9.19 -16.37 -4.45
CA HIS A 61 8.43 -15.64 -3.43
C HIS A 61 6.94 -16.02 -3.42
N LEU A 62 6.34 -16.21 -4.61
CA LEU A 62 4.95 -16.67 -4.74
C LEU A 62 4.76 -18.14 -4.34
N SER A 63 5.84 -18.91 -4.19
CA SER A 63 5.73 -20.32 -3.80
C SER A 63 5.21 -20.50 -2.37
N ASN A 64 5.37 -19.49 -1.52
CA ASN A 64 4.80 -19.49 -0.18
C ASN A 64 3.89 -18.26 0.02
N PRO A 65 2.63 -18.31 -0.46
CA PRO A 65 1.74 -17.15 -0.53
C PRO A 65 1.48 -16.50 0.84
N ASP A 66 1.36 -17.30 1.91
CA ASP A 66 1.18 -16.76 3.27
C ASP A 66 2.39 -15.96 3.73
N SER A 67 3.60 -16.48 3.52
CA SER A 67 4.84 -15.78 3.87
C SER A 67 5.00 -14.51 3.04
N PHE A 68 4.64 -14.56 1.75
CA PHE A 68 4.66 -13.40 0.87
C PHE A 68 3.73 -12.28 1.38
N LEU A 69 2.47 -12.61 1.69
CA LEU A 69 1.51 -11.65 2.25
C LEU A 69 1.96 -11.10 3.61
N GLN A 70 2.57 -11.92 4.47
CA GLN A 70 3.13 -11.47 5.74
C GLN A 70 4.29 -10.48 5.54
N LYS A 71 5.22 -10.78 4.62
CA LYS A 71 6.34 -9.87 4.31
C LYS A 71 5.86 -8.53 3.76
N LEU A 72 4.80 -8.53 2.96
CA LEU A 72 4.18 -7.31 2.44
C LEU A 72 3.61 -6.42 3.56
N LYS A 73 2.99 -7.03 4.57
CA LYS A 73 2.45 -6.33 5.74
C LYS A 73 3.52 -5.81 6.67
N ASN A 74 4.57 -6.60 6.86
CA ASN A 74 5.68 -6.28 7.74
C ASN A 74 6.75 -5.41 7.05
N LEU A 75 6.52 -5.00 5.79
CA LEU A 75 7.44 -4.12 5.09
C LEU A 75 7.47 -2.75 5.79
N ASP A 76 8.66 -2.37 6.24
CA ASP A 76 8.91 -1.05 6.81
C ASP A 76 8.92 -0.01 5.67
N LYS A 77 7.77 0.64 5.50
CA LYS A 77 7.51 1.66 4.47
C LYS A 77 8.24 2.98 4.73
N ASP A 78 8.69 3.23 5.95
CA ASP A 78 9.41 4.45 6.33
C ASP A 78 10.92 4.32 6.09
N ASN A 79 11.45 3.09 6.05
CA ASN A 79 12.86 2.78 5.81
C ASN A 79 13.16 2.17 4.43
N ILE A 80 12.37 2.52 3.41
CA ILE A 80 12.63 2.06 2.04
C ILE A 80 13.83 2.84 1.48
N ARG A 81 14.83 2.11 0.97
CA ARG A 81 16.00 2.73 0.33
C ARG A 81 15.55 3.61 -0.85
N PRO A 82 15.96 4.88 -0.92
CA PRO A 82 15.52 5.80 -1.97
C PRO A 82 15.92 5.30 -3.38
N GLY A 83 17.05 4.59 -3.50
CA GLY A 83 17.48 3.99 -4.76
C GLY A 83 16.53 2.91 -5.30
N VAL A 84 15.80 2.19 -4.43
CA VAL A 84 14.80 1.20 -4.85
C VAL A 84 13.55 1.91 -5.38
N MET A 85 13.07 2.93 -4.65
CA MET A 85 11.90 3.71 -5.07
C MET A 85 12.12 4.43 -6.40
N THR A 86 13.30 5.03 -6.60
CA THR A 86 13.65 5.69 -7.87
C THR A 86 13.67 4.70 -9.04
N LYS A 87 14.20 3.48 -8.83
CA LYS A 87 14.14 2.42 -9.85
C LYS A 87 12.70 2.05 -10.18
N ILE A 88 11.85 1.93 -9.15
CA ILE A 88 10.45 1.55 -9.35
C ILE A 88 9.70 2.62 -10.16
N ARG A 89 9.85 3.88 -9.77
CA ARG A 89 9.25 5.03 -10.49
C ARG A 89 9.68 5.05 -11.95
N LYS A 90 10.98 4.93 -12.20
CA LYS A 90 11.57 5.07 -13.54
C LYS A 90 11.24 3.89 -14.46
N ASN A 91 11.26 2.67 -13.93
CA ASN A 91 11.14 1.46 -14.74
C ASN A 91 9.72 0.89 -14.81
N TYR A 92 8.85 1.22 -13.85
CA TYR A 92 7.50 0.65 -13.77
C TYR A 92 6.43 1.73 -13.84
N THR A 93 6.48 2.76 -12.99
CA THR A 93 5.40 3.79 -12.95
C THR A 93 5.35 4.65 -14.22
N SER A 94 6.47 4.82 -14.93
CA SER A 94 6.51 5.52 -16.22
C SER A 94 5.96 4.68 -17.38
N ASP A 95 5.72 3.39 -17.18
CA ASP A 95 5.35 2.47 -18.25
C ASP A 95 3.82 2.40 -18.42
N PRO A 96 3.28 2.63 -19.63
CA PRO A 96 1.83 2.61 -19.85
C PRO A 96 1.21 1.21 -19.68
N GLU A 97 2.02 0.14 -19.67
CA GLU A 97 1.55 -1.21 -19.37
C GLU A 97 1.36 -1.45 -17.87
N PHE A 98 1.95 -0.60 -17.02
CA PHE A 98 1.83 -0.65 -15.57
C PHE A 98 0.58 0.13 -15.11
N THR A 99 -0.59 -0.39 -15.48
CA THR A 99 -1.88 0.22 -15.10
C THR A 99 -2.76 -0.76 -14.35
N VAL A 100 -3.44 -0.27 -13.31
CA VAL A 100 -4.37 -1.05 -12.49
C VAL A 100 -5.46 -1.72 -13.35
N GLU A 101 -5.97 -1.00 -14.36
CA GLU A 101 -7.00 -1.50 -15.27
C GLU A 101 -6.54 -2.70 -16.10
N ARG A 102 -5.27 -2.71 -16.56
CA ARG A 102 -4.71 -3.86 -17.27
C ARG A 102 -4.49 -5.04 -16.32
N MET A 103 -4.00 -4.77 -15.10
CA MET A 103 -3.78 -5.83 -14.12
C MET A 103 -5.09 -6.48 -13.67
N MET A 104 -6.17 -5.70 -13.53
CA MET A 104 -7.51 -6.18 -13.22
C MET A 104 -8.02 -7.19 -14.26
N LYS A 105 -7.74 -6.97 -15.55
CA LYS A 105 -8.13 -7.90 -16.62
C LYS A 105 -7.39 -9.24 -16.56
N ILE A 106 -6.24 -9.29 -15.92
CA ILE A 106 -5.41 -10.50 -15.83
C ILE A 106 -5.78 -11.27 -14.58
N SER A 107 -5.67 -10.63 -13.41
CA SER A 107 -6.00 -11.25 -12.14
C SER A 107 -6.25 -10.21 -11.07
N ARG A 108 -7.19 -10.52 -10.18
CA ARG A 108 -7.47 -9.71 -8.99
C ARG A 108 -6.26 -9.57 -8.08
N ALA A 109 -5.40 -10.60 -8.00
CA ALA A 109 -4.17 -10.52 -7.23
C ALA A 109 -3.17 -9.54 -7.88
N ALA A 110 -3.03 -9.55 -9.21
CA ALA A 110 -2.16 -8.61 -9.92
C ALA A 110 -2.62 -7.16 -9.74
N GLU A 111 -3.93 -6.93 -9.80
CA GLU A 111 -4.54 -5.62 -9.54
C GLU A 111 -4.18 -5.10 -8.14
N ALA A 112 -4.41 -5.91 -7.11
CA ALA A 112 -4.16 -5.53 -5.72
C ALA A 112 -2.67 -5.24 -5.47
N LEU A 113 -1.76 -6.04 -6.03
CA LEU A 113 -0.32 -5.82 -5.94
C LEU A 113 0.11 -4.54 -6.67
N CYS A 114 -0.48 -4.25 -7.83
CA CYS A 114 -0.22 -3.02 -8.56
C CYS A 114 -0.67 -1.78 -7.76
N LYS A 115 -1.89 -1.81 -7.22
CA LYS A 115 -2.41 -0.75 -6.32
C LYS A 115 -1.50 -0.54 -5.12
N TRP A 116 -0.95 -1.61 -4.55
CA TRP A 116 -0.06 -1.53 -3.38
C TRP A 116 1.25 -0.80 -3.69
N ILE A 117 1.89 -1.09 -4.82
CA ILE A 117 3.10 -0.36 -5.24
C ILE A 117 2.80 1.13 -5.41
N ILE A 118 1.67 1.46 -6.05
CA ILE A 118 1.25 2.85 -6.26
C ILE A 118 1.00 3.54 -4.91
N ALA A 119 0.34 2.86 -3.96
CA ALA A 119 0.09 3.38 -2.63
C ALA A 119 1.40 3.65 -1.86
N ILE A 120 2.38 2.76 -1.96
CA ILE A 120 3.72 2.95 -1.37
C ILE A 120 4.44 4.13 -2.01
N ASP A 121 4.37 4.26 -3.34
CA ASP A 121 4.97 5.38 -4.05
C ASP A 121 4.40 6.74 -3.61
N GLN A 122 3.07 6.80 -3.48
CA GLN A 122 2.36 7.98 -2.98
C GLN A 122 2.68 8.24 -1.51
N TYR A 123 2.76 7.19 -0.68
CA TYR A 123 3.14 7.29 0.72
C TYR A 123 4.57 7.83 0.88
N ASP A 124 5.56 7.39 0.08
CA ASP A 124 6.93 7.98 0.09
C ASP A 124 6.92 9.47 -0.27
N LYS A 125 6.13 9.86 -1.27
CA LYS A 125 5.94 11.28 -1.63
C LYS A 125 5.30 12.06 -0.49
N HIS A 126 4.25 11.50 0.10
CA HIS A 126 3.53 12.12 1.21
C HIS A 126 4.34 12.13 2.50
N LEU A 127 5.22 11.18 2.77
CA LEU A 127 6.14 11.19 3.91
C LEU A 127 7.14 12.35 3.81
N LYS A 128 7.68 12.59 2.61
CA LYS A 128 8.54 13.76 2.35
C LYS A 128 7.77 15.07 2.55
N ASN A 129 6.49 15.10 2.19
CA ASN A 129 5.62 16.25 2.44
C ASN A 129 5.14 16.30 3.92
N ALA A 130 4.98 15.17 4.59
CA ALA A 130 4.51 15.05 5.96
C ALA A 130 5.64 15.33 6.95
N SER A 131 6.91 15.14 6.59
CA SER A 131 8.02 15.74 7.34
C SER A 131 7.98 17.28 7.31
N GLN A 132 7.32 17.90 6.33
CA GLN A 132 6.93 19.32 6.39
C GLN A 132 5.59 19.56 7.14
N THR A 133 4.69 18.57 7.20
CA THR A 133 3.32 18.72 7.73
C THR A 133 3.09 18.10 9.11
N GLN A 134 4.04 17.38 9.70
CA GLN A 134 3.99 16.86 11.07
C GLN A 134 4.08 17.98 12.12
N LYS A 135 4.30 19.23 11.69
CA LYS A 135 3.94 20.41 12.49
C LYS A 135 2.42 20.64 12.62
N LYS A 136 1.55 19.89 11.93
CA LYS A 136 0.08 20.10 11.89
C LYS A 136 -0.80 18.88 12.22
N THR A 137 -0.30 17.64 12.18
CA THR A 137 -1.17 16.43 12.35
C THR A 137 -0.97 15.71 13.68
N THR A 138 -0.38 16.34 14.70
CA THR A 138 -0.56 15.93 16.10
C THR A 138 -1.85 16.50 16.72
N GLU A 139 -2.63 17.28 15.96
CA GLU A 139 -3.81 17.99 16.47
C GLU A 139 -5.16 17.32 16.17
N LYS A 140 -5.22 16.28 15.32
CA LYS A 140 -6.48 15.63 14.94
C LYS A 140 -6.87 14.39 15.77
N THR A 141 -5.94 13.79 16.50
CA THR A 141 -6.24 12.64 17.40
C THR A 141 -6.50 13.07 18.85
N ASN A 142 -6.26 14.34 19.21
CA ASN A 142 -6.49 14.87 20.56
C ASN A 142 -7.80 15.68 20.71
N LYS A 143 -8.66 15.76 19.68
CA LYS A 143 -9.87 16.59 19.72
C LYS A 143 -11.18 15.80 19.88
N SER A 144 -11.19 14.50 19.64
CA SER A 144 -12.39 13.65 19.85
C SER A 144 -12.60 13.18 21.29
N GLU A 145 -11.58 13.20 22.17
CA GLU A 145 -11.75 12.81 23.58
C GLU A 145 -12.01 13.96 24.55
N LYS A 146 -11.74 15.22 24.18
CA LYS A 146 -12.00 16.37 25.07
C LYS A 146 -13.41 16.95 25.00
N PHE A 147 -14.19 16.64 23.96
CA PHE A 147 -15.54 17.21 23.82
C PHE A 147 -16.62 16.43 24.59
N SER A 148 -16.36 15.18 25.01
CA SER A 148 -17.34 14.39 25.78
C SER A 148 -17.36 14.69 27.29
N ARG A 149 -16.29 15.30 27.86
CA ARG A 149 -16.24 15.59 29.31
C ARG A 149 -16.78 16.96 29.73
N TYR A 150 -16.91 17.92 28.82
CA TYR A 150 -17.39 19.26 29.17
C TYR A 150 -18.91 19.42 29.11
N SER A 151 -19.64 18.50 28.47
CA SER A 151 -21.09 18.62 28.27
C SER A 151 -21.96 18.07 29.41
N VAL A 152 -21.41 17.29 30.36
CA VAL A 152 -22.22 16.63 31.40
C VAL A 152 -22.18 17.37 32.74
N SER A 153 -21.20 18.25 32.99
CA SER A 153 -21.03 18.87 34.33
C SER A 153 -21.72 20.24 34.49
N THR A 154 -22.02 20.96 33.40
CA THR A 154 -22.66 22.30 33.46
C THR A 154 -24.16 22.29 33.18
N PHE A 155 -24.71 21.21 32.60
CA PHE A 155 -26.16 21.11 32.38
C PHE A 155 -26.95 20.68 33.64
N GLU A 156 -26.34 19.93 34.55
CA GLU A 156 -26.96 19.50 35.82
C GLU A 156 -27.14 20.64 36.84
N HIS A 157 -26.39 21.75 36.71
CA HIS A 157 -26.52 22.90 37.62
C HIS A 157 -27.55 23.94 37.17
N ILE A 158 -27.84 24.01 35.86
CA ILE A 158 -28.77 25.01 35.29
C ILE A 158 -30.22 24.49 35.34
N TRP A 159 -30.44 23.17 35.32
CA TRP A 159 -31.78 22.57 35.43
C TRP A 159 -32.32 22.45 36.86
N LYS A 160 -31.51 22.79 37.88
CA LYS A 160 -31.93 22.72 39.29
C LYS A 160 -32.53 24.03 39.82
N TYR A 161 -32.54 25.08 39.00
CA TYR A 161 -32.98 26.44 39.35
C TYR A 161 -34.01 27.02 38.35
N LEU A 162 -34.71 26.15 37.62
CA LEU A 162 -35.87 26.45 36.78
C LEU A 162 -37.03 25.55 37.21
#